data_AF-A0A934NJY9-F1
#
_entry.id   AF-A0A934NJY9-F1
#
_cell.length_a   1.000
_cell.length_b   1.000
_cell.length_c   1.000
_cell.angle_alpha   90.00
_cell.angle_beta   90.00
_cell.angle_gamma   90.00
#
_symmetry.space_group_name_H-M   'P 1'
#
loop_
_entity.id
_entity.type
_entity.pdbx_description
1 polymer ?
#
loop_
_entity_poly.entity_id
_entity_poly.type
_entity_poly.pdbx_seq_one_letter_code
_entity_poly.pdbx_strand_id
1 'polypeptide(L)'
;MAEQQTVLKNFGILASISWNSNDWSDEPTIEDLKASKYDYVKDNAHMHESLNFGHEIYPSENDGFFIGYTPMFNRPPALENSKNVRIVFFSSSDYRNKNRKTIVGFYGNPIFGEWFERTAEHTKFEKYNNGNILAKPKDIIYFKNPIVIDNEKVQDNGLLPSEKKISQQGFNYLNSDNVYNIISIALGLNPKNKKLKKFVDSFEHNVGLIKEEIDLVDFLDIIGDTTANTKKDIEKLEKKMRNQPPQIKQRISSFIERGAISNKVKRLTNHKCLVCEAMGENPYSFEKTNGINYIETHHVDLVSTLKKGVLGIGNLITVCANHHRQLHYGNSELINENETEFEFRIDNKQLKVRKITLPNN
;
A
#
# COMPACT_ATOMS: atom_id res chain seq x y z
N MET A 1 -21.16 -1.97 21.17
CA MET A 1 -19.70 -2.25 21.12
C MET A 1 -19.41 -2.81 19.74
N ALA A 2 -18.80 -2.02 18.86
CA ALA A 2 -18.50 -2.45 17.50
C ALA A 2 -17.30 -3.42 17.53
N GLU A 3 -17.46 -4.62 16.95
CA GLU A 3 -16.35 -5.54 16.72
C GLU A 3 -15.31 -4.85 15.84
N GLN A 4 -14.15 -4.52 16.42
CA GLN A 4 -12.98 -4.06 15.70
C GLN A 4 -12.48 -5.23 14.84
N GLN A 5 -12.77 -5.22 13.54
CA GLN A 5 -12.27 -6.26 12.64
C GLN A 5 -10.75 -6.09 12.43
N THR A 6 -10.06 -7.22 12.45
CA THR A 6 -8.64 -7.38 12.79
C THR A 6 -7.73 -7.28 11.56
N VAL A 7 -6.91 -6.23 11.49
CA VAL A 7 -5.77 -6.16 10.56
C VAL A 7 -4.88 -7.39 10.75
N LEU A 8 -4.75 -8.22 9.70
CA LEU A 8 -3.92 -9.43 9.77
C LEU A 8 -2.44 -9.03 9.83
N LYS A 9 -1.78 -9.41 10.92
CA LYS A 9 -0.35 -9.18 11.10
C LYS A 9 0.45 -10.14 10.22
N ASN A 10 1.58 -9.64 9.73
CA ASN A 10 2.56 -10.41 8.94
C ASN A 10 1.93 -11.13 7.73
N PHE A 11 1.09 -10.41 6.99
CA PHE A 11 0.43 -10.89 5.79
C PHE A 11 1.33 -10.81 4.55
N GLY A 12 2.34 -9.95 4.58
CA GLY A 12 3.36 -9.88 3.53
C GLY A 12 4.74 -9.53 4.07
N ILE A 13 5.71 -9.54 3.17
CA ILE A 13 7.09 -9.16 3.44
C ILE A 13 7.57 -8.21 2.34
N LEU A 14 8.29 -7.16 2.72
CA LEU A 14 9.10 -6.36 1.80
C LEU A 14 10.58 -6.70 2.00
N ALA A 15 11.18 -7.38 1.02
CA ALA A 15 12.58 -7.76 1.01
C ALA A 15 13.36 -6.96 -0.04
N SER A 16 14.65 -6.72 0.21
CA SER A 16 15.54 -6.06 -0.75
C SER A 16 16.32 -7.08 -1.58
N ILE A 17 16.58 -6.74 -2.84
CA ILE A 17 17.44 -7.49 -3.76
C ILE A 17 18.38 -6.51 -4.49
N SER A 18 19.44 -7.01 -5.12
CA SER A 18 20.36 -6.20 -5.93
C SER A 18 19.66 -5.64 -7.16
N TRP A 19 20.27 -4.64 -7.79
CA TRP A 19 19.78 -4.10 -9.05
C TRP A 19 20.31 -4.91 -10.22
N ASN A 20 19.42 -5.37 -11.09
CA ASN A 20 19.76 -6.03 -12.34
C ASN A 20 19.03 -5.31 -13.47
N SER A 21 19.79 -4.75 -14.41
CA SER A 21 19.22 -3.98 -15.51
C SER A 21 18.53 -4.82 -16.59
N ASN A 22 18.66 -6.14 -16.53
CA ASN A 22 17.99 -7.11 -17.41
C ASN A 22 16.72 -7.67 -16.76
N ASP A 23 15.96 -6.80 -16.08
CA ASP A 23 14.65 -7.10 -15.47
C ASP A 23 14.66 -8.29 -14.48
N TRP A 24 15.82 -8.60 -13.88
CA TRP A 24 16.03 -9.83 -13.08
C TRP A 24 15.55 -11.10 -13.81
N SER A 25 15.75 -11.12 -15.13
CA SER A 25 15.41 -12.23 -16.02
C SER A 25 16.59 -12.77 -16.80
N ASP A 26 17.79 -12.19 -16.64
CA ASP A 26 19.05 -12.65 -17.21
C ASP A 26 20.23 -12.14 -16.36
N GLU A 27 21.46 -12.44 -16.78
CA GLU A 27 22.70 -12.03 -16.14
C GLU A 27 22.78 -10.52 -15.92
N PRO A 28 23.32 -10.04 -14.79
CA PRO A 28 23.53 -8.62 -14.57
C PRO A 28 24.68 -8.12 -15.46
N THR A 29 24.67 -6.84 -15.79
CA THR A 29 25.83 -6.21 -16.47
C THR A 29 27.01 -6.08 -15.51
N ILE A 30 28.22 -5.87 -16.04
CA ILE A 30 29.42 -5.62 -15.23
C ILE A 30 29.21 -4.37 -14.35
N GLU A 31 28.53 -3.36 -14.89
CA GLU A 31 28.19 -2.13 -14.19
C GLU A 31 27.20 -2.40 -13.05
N ASP A 32 26.21 -3.28 -13.26
CA ASP A 32 25.25 -3.66 -12.21
C ASP A 32 25.97 -4.36 -11.04
N LEU A 33 26.90 -5.28 -11.35
CA LEU A 33 27.70 -5.99 -10.34
C LEU A 33 28.55 -5.03 -9.51
N LYS A 34 29.27 -4.11 -10.18
CA LYS A 34 30.13 -3.10 -9.52
C LYS A 34 29.32 -2.12 -8.67
N ALA A 35 28.11 -1.76 -9.11
CA ALA A 35 27.24 -0.83 -8.41
C ALA A 35 26.41 -1.48 -7.28
N SER A 36 26.53 -2.78 -7.08
CA SER A 36 25.76 -3.49 -6.06
C SER A 36 26.07 -2.99 -4.65
N LYS A 37 25.03 -2.88 -3.83
CA LYS A 37 25.13 -2.52 -2.41
C LYS A 37 25.49 -3.72 -1.51
N TYR A 38 25.61 -4.91 -2.08
CA TYR A 38 25.96 -6.14 -1.37
C TYR A 38 27.41 -6.52 -1.67
N ASP A 39 28.23 -6.60 -0.62
CA ASP A 39 29.66 -6.90 -0.76
C ASP A 39 29.90 -8.24 -1.46
N TYR A 40 29.12 -9.27 -1.09
CA TYR A 40 29.18 -10.58 -1.75
C TYR A 40 29.05 -10.49 -3.28
N VAL A 41 28.14 -9.65 -3.79
CA VAL A 41 27.92 -9.51 -5.24
C VAL A 41 29.12 -8.87 -5.93
N LYS A 42 29.73 -7.86 -5.30
CA LYS A 42 30.94 -7.20 -5.81
C LYS A 42 32.14 -8.15 -5.77
N ASP A 43 32.30 -8.87 -4.68
CA ASP A 43 33.47 -9.71 -4.42
C ASP A 43 33.48 -10.98 -5.29
N ASN A 44 32.30 -11.53 -5.61
CA ASN A 44 32.16 -12.77 -6.37
C ASN A 44 31.70 -12.56 -7.82
N ALA A 45 31.43 -11.32 -8.23
CA ALA A 45 30.84 -10.98 -9.53
C ALA A 45 29.59 -11.82 -9.86
N HIS A 46 28.80 -12.15 -8.83
CA HIS A 46 27.67 -13.07 -8.92
C HIS A 46 26.48 -12.57 -8.10
N MET A 47 25.29 -12.64 -8.70
CA MET A 47 24.05 -12.09 -8.14
C MET A 47 22.96 -13.15 -8.20
N HIS A 48 22.76 -13.90 -7.11
CA HIS A 48 21.84 -15.04 -7.04
C HIS A 48 20.39 -14.71 -7.42
N GLU A 49 19.94 -13.49 -7.19
CA GLU A 49 18.59 -12.98 -7.51
C GLU A 49 18.38 -12.62 -9.00
N SER A 50 19.38 -12.81 -9.86
CA SER A 50 19.35 -12.37 -11.27
C SER A 50 18.26 -13.03 -12.11
N LEU A 51 17.73 -14.18 -11.70
CA LEU A 51 16.69 -14.89 -12.44
C LEU A 51 15.31 -14.80 -11.76
N ASN A 52 15.14 -13.99 -10.71
CA ASN A 52 13.89 -13.92 -9.92
C ASN A 52 12.62 -13.68 -10.76
N PHE A 53 12.71 -12.97 -11.88
CA PHE A 53 11.58 -12.74 -12.78
C PHE A 53 11.76 -13.39 -14.17
N GLY A 54 12.69 -14.36 -14.29
CA GLY A 54 12.92 -15.15 -15.50
C GLY A 54 11.98 -16.35 -15.70
N HIS A 55 10.93 -16.49 -14.89
CA HIS A 55 10.01 -17.64 -14.88
C HIS A 55 9.15 -17.81 -16.16
N GLU A 56 9.11 -16.80 -17.03
CA GLU A 56 8.47 -16.91 -18.37
C GLU A 56 9.48 -17.33 -19.46
N ILE A 57 10.78 -17.34 -19.14
CA ILE A 57 11.88 -17.64 -20.07
C ILE A 57 12.47 -19.02 -19.78
N TYR A 58 12.66 -19.33 -18.49
CA TYR A 58 13.32 -20.54 -18.03
C TYR A 58 12.30 -21.57 -17.51
N PRO A 59 12.64 -22.87 -17.59
CA PRO A 59 11.76 -23.92 -17.12
C PRO A 59 11.51 -23.81 -15.62
N SER A 60 10.34 -24.31 -15.20
CA SER A 60 10.04 -24.58 -13.78
C SER A 60 10.69 -25.88 -13.34
N GLU A 61 10.84 -26.04 -12.04
CA GLU A 61 11.26 -27.28 -11.40
C GLU A 61 10.24 -28.41 -11.64
N ASN A 62 10.63 -29.66 -11.37
CA ASN A 62 9.79 -30.84 -11.62
C ASN A 62 8.45 -30.83 -10.87
N ASP A 63 8.39 -30.15 -9.72
CA ASP A 63 7.19 -29.95 -8.92
C ASP A 63 6.32 -28.76 -9.40
N GLY A 64 6.73 -28.11 -10.49
CA GLY A 64 6.07 -26.97 -11.12
C GLY A 64 6.25 -25.64 -10.39
N PHE A 65 7.19 -25.54 -9.44
CA PHE A 65 7.59 -24.27 -8.83
C PHE A 65 8.74 -23.62 -9.60
N PHE A 66 8.92 -22.32 -9.38
CA PHE A 66 10.09 -21.59 -9.84
C PHE A 66 10.87 -21.04 -8.66
N ILE A 67 12.18 -21.26 -8.67
CA ILE A 67 13.07 -20.84 -7.58
C ILE A 67 13.53 -19.40 -7.80
N GLY A 68 13.40 -18.58 -6.77
CA GLY A 68 14.00 -17.26 -6.64
C GLY A 68 14.92 -17.17 -5.43
N TYR A 69 15.56 -16.02 -5.28
CA TYR A 69 16.46 -15.73 -4.18
C TYR A 69 16.31 -14.30 -3.67
N THR A 70 16.41 -14.13 -2.35
CA THR A 70 16.73 -12.83 -1.75
C THR A 70 17.81 -12.98 -0.67
N PRO A 71 18.82 -12.10 -0.64
CA PRO A 71 19.83 -12.14 0.42
C PRO A 71 19.22 -11.91 1.82
N MET A 72 18.02 -11.34 1.88
CA MET A 72 17.34 -11.07 3.15
C MET A 72 16.85 -12.33 3.85
N PHE A 73 16.73 -13.45 3.14
CA PHE A 73 16.30 -14.74 3.68
C PHE A 73 17.46 -15.70 3.99
N ASN A 74 18.71 -15.22 3.92
CA ASN A 74 19.85 -15.97 4.49
C ASN A 74 19.67 -16.27 5.98
N ARG A 75 18.85 -15.45 6.66
CA ARG A 75 18.15 -15.84 7.89
C ARG A 75 16.65 -15.84 7.58
N PRO A 76 16.01 -17.00 7.43
CA PRO A 76 14.62 -17.04 6.99
C PRO A 76 13.69 -16.38 8.01
N PRO A 77 12.53 -15.87 7.56
CA PRO A 77 11.49 -15.37 8.46
C PRO A 77 11.11 -16.43 9.51
N ALA A 78 11.03 -16.02 10.78
CA ALA A 78 10.66 -16.91 11.87
C ALA A 78 9.30 -17.57 11.60
N LEU A 79 9.22 -18.91 11.75
CA LEU A 79 8.05 -19.71 11.40
C LEU A 79 6.74 -19.14 11.94
N GLU A 80 6.71 -18.74 13.21
CA GLU A 80 5.54 -18.13 13.86
C GLU A 80 5.07 -16.83 13.21
N ASN A 81 6.02 -16.02 12.74
CA ASN A 81 5.72 -14.75 12.11
C ASN A 81 5.38 -14.90 10.63
N SER A 82 5.77 -15.99 9.98
CA SER A 82 5.55 -16.21 8.55
C SER A 82 4.33 -17.05 8.20
N LYS A 83 3.62 -17.64 9.17
CA LYS A 83 2.45 -18.52 8.94
C LYS A 83 1.37 -17.89 8.05
N ASN A 84 1.22 -16.57 8.12
CA ASN A 84 0.19 -15.82 7.39
C ASN A 84 0.74 -15.07 6.18
N VAL A 85 2.03 -15.20 5.86
CA VAL A 85 2.63 -14.48 4.74
C VAL A 85 2.08 -15.06 3.44
N ARG A 86 1.40 -14.21 2.68
CA ARG A 86 0.85 -14.57 1.37
C ARG A 86 1.63 -13.97 0.22
N ILE A 87 2.42 -12.92 0.46
CA ILE A 87 3.17 -12.22 -0.58
C ILE A 87 4.54 -11.77 -0.07
N VAL A 88 5.58 -12.00 -0.86
CA VAL A 88 6.92 -11.41 -0.67
C VAL A 88 7.19 -10.44 -1.81
N PHE A 89 7.17 -9.14 -1.50
CA PHE A 89 7.55 -8.07 -2.42
C PHE A 89 9.06 -7.90 -2.46
N PHE A 90 9.59 -7.63 -3.65
CA PHE A 90 10.99 -7.30 -3.84
C PHE A 90 11.17 -5.82 -4.13
N SER A 91 12.13 -5.22 -3.43
CA SER A 91 12.61 -3.87 -3.70
C SER A 91 14.06 -3.85 -4.14
N SER A 92 14.41 -2.92 -5.02
CA SER A 92 15.78 -2.75 -5.50
C SER A 92 16.14 -1.26 -5.60
N SER A 93 17.44 -0.96 -5.66
CA SER A 93 17.96 0.42 -5.77
C SER A 93 18.54 0.66 -7.16
N ASP A 94 17.86 1.47 -7.96
CA ASP A 94 18.26 1.84 -9.30
C ASP A 94 19.43 2.84 -9.27
N TYR A 95 20.66 2.34 -9.32
CA TYR A 95 21.86 3.17 -9.25
C TYR A 95 21.98 4.13 -10.45
N ARG A 96 21.43 3.75 -11.61
CA ARG A 96 21.42 4.58 -12.82
C ARG A 96 20.53 5.81 -12.66
N ASN A 97 19.50 5.70 -11.82
CA ASN A 97 18.60 6.80 -11.48
C ASN A 97 18.81 7.31 -10.05
N LYS A 98 20.04 7.72 -9.72
CA LYS A 98 20.39 8.33 -8.42
C LYS A 98 20.03 7.45 -7.21
N ASN A 99 20.23 6.12 -7.33
CA ASN A 99 19.87 5.14 -6.30
C ASN A 99 18.38 5.15 -5.93
N ARG A 100 17.49 5.49 -6.87
CA ARG A 100 16.04 5.49 -6.68
C ARG A 100 15.58 4.09 -6.24
N LYS A 101 14.99 3.98 -5.05
CA LYS A 101 14.47 2.72 -4.54
C LYS A 101 13.09 2.44 -5.11
N THR A 102 12.86 1.22 -5.56
CA THR A 102 11.59 0.81 -6.18
C THR A 102 11.16 -0.57 -5.70
N ILE A 103 9.85 -0.84 -5.65
CA ILE A 103 9.28 -2.19 -5.58
C ILE A 103 9.10 -2.68 -7.01
N VAL A 104 9.71 -3.82 -7.34
CA VAL A 104 9.89 -4.29 -8.73
C VAL A 104 8.97 -5.46 -9.08
N GLY A 105 8.36 -6.09 -8.07
CA GLY A 105 7.47 -7.22 -8.25
C GLY A 105 7.30 -8.01 -6.97
N PHE A 106 6.70 -9.19 -7.07
CA PHE A 106 6.52 -10.08 -5.93
C PHE A 106 6.38 -11.54 -6.32
N TYR A 107 6.54 -12.39 -5.30
CA TYR A 107 6.16 -13.80 -5.30
C TYR A 107 4.91 -13.95 -4.43
N GLY A 108 3.83 -14.43 -5.03
CA GLY A 108 2.56 -14.70 -4.38
C GLY A 108 2.47 -16.15 -3.94
N ASN A 109 1.76 -16.39 -2.84
CA ASN A 109 1.69 -17.68 -2.14
C ASN A 109 3.06 -18.38 -2.01
N PRO A 110 4.09 -17.67 -1.53
CA PRO A 110 5.44 -18.17 -1.59
C PRO A 110 5.69 -19.26 -0.55
N ILE A 111 6.63 -20.16 -0.86
CA ILE A 111 7.22 -21.10 0.09
C ILE A 111 8.66 -20.63 0.33
N PHE A 112 9.05 -20.48 1.59
CA PHE A 112 10.39 -20.06 1.97
C PHE A 112 10.77 -20.68 3.33
N GLY A 113 12.07 -20.80 3.58
CA GLY A 113 12.60 -21.43 4.79
C GLY A 113 14.01 -21.95 4.57
N GLU A 114 14.12 -23.17 4.06
CA GLU A 114 15.40 -23.79 3.69
C GLU A 114 15.83 -23.40 2.28
N TRP A 115 17.07 -23.73 1.93
CA TRP A 115 17.59 -23.58 0.57
C TRP A 115 16.95 -24.63 -0.34
N PHE A 116 16.54 -24.19 -1.52
CA PHE A 116 15.96 -25.04 -2.56
C PHE A 116 16.97 -25.19 -3.70
N GLU A 117 17.30 -26.43 -4.04
CA GLU A 117 18.15 -26.76 -5.18
C GLU A 117 17.32 -26.87 -6.46
N ARG A 118 17.88 -26.40 -7.57
CA ARG A 118 17.29 -26.58 -8.89
C ARG A 118 17.47 -28.01 -9.37
N THR A 119 16.41 -28.54 -9.92
CA THR A 119 16.31 -29.88 -10.52
C THR A 119 16.06 -29.82 -12.03
N ALA A 120 15.52 -28.70 -12.52
CA ALA A 120 15.31 -28.48 -13.94
C ALA A 120 16.65 -28.35 -14.69
N GLU A 121 16.72 -28.92 -15.89
CA GLU A 121 17.89 -28.83 -16.74
C GLU A 121 17.86 -27.53 -17.57
N HIS A 122 18.82 -26.64 -17.32
CA HIS A 122 19.05 -25.46 -18.15
C HIS A 122 20.48 -24.95 -17.91
N THR A 123 21.18 -24.50 -18.95
CA THR A 123 22.59 -24.06 -18.84
C THR A 123 22.79 -22.93 -17.83
N LYS A 124 21.85 -21.98 -17.76
CA LYS A 124 21.86 -20.91 -16.73
C LYS A 124 21.73 -21.46 -15.30
N PHE A 125 21.10 -22.61 -15.11
CA PHE A 125 20.89 -23.20 -13.78
C PHE A 125 22.15 -23.86 -13.23
N GLU A 126 23.17 -24.12 -14.05
CA GLU A 126 24.51 -24.51 -13.54
C GLU A 126 25.11 -23.40 -12.67
N LYS A 127 24.89 -22.13 -13.05
CA LYS A 127 25.36 -20.95 -12.31
C LYS A 127 24.38 -20.51 -11.21
N TYR A 128 23.08 -20.66 -11.45
CA TYR A 128 22.00 -20.24 -10.55
C TYR A 128 21.28 -21.45 -9.95
N ASN A 129 22.05 -22.37 -9.37
CA ASN A 129 21.61 -23.72 -9.02
C ASN A 129 20.74 -23.83 -7.76
N ASN A 130 20.54 -22.75 -7.01
CA ASN A 130 19.72 -22.76 -5.81
C ASN A 130 19.09 -21.39 -5.49
N GLY A 131 18.20 -21.37 -4.51
CA GLY A 131 17.58 -20.16 -3.98
C GLY A 131 16.88 -20.42 -2.64
N ASN A 132 16.11 -19.45 -2.16
CA ASN A 132 15.50 -19.49 -0.82
C ASN A 132 14.02 -19.06 -0.78
N ILE A 133 13.40 -18.97 -1.95
CA ILE A 133 11.96 -18.74 -2.10
C ILE A 133 11.45 -19.43 -3.35
N LEU A 134 10.28 -20.05 -3.25
CA LEU A 134 9.56 -20.68 -4.35
C LEU A 134 8.21 -20.00 -4.53
N ALA A 135 7.74 -19.95 -5.77
CA ALA A 135 6.33 -19.71 -6.06
C ALA A 135 5.96 -20.43 -7.37
N LYS A 136 4.67 -20.70 -7.58
CA LYS A 136 4.23 -21.16 -8.90
C LYS A 136 4.47 -20.04 -9.90
N PRO A 137 4.91 -20.32 -11.14
CA PRO A 137 5.13 -19.29 -12.15
C PRO A 137 3.95 -18.33 -12.28
N LYS A 138 2.71 -18.83 -12.28
CA LYS A 138 1.48 -18.01 -12.35
C LYS A 138 1.35 -16.95 -11.26
N ASP A 139 2.00 -17.15 -10.10
CA ASP A 139 1.94 -16.31 -8.92
C ASP A 139 3.18 -15.40 -8.78
N ILE A 140 4.11 -15.44 -9.74
CA ILE A 140 5.26 -14.53 -9.80
C ILE A 140 4.92 -13.36 -10.72
N ILE A 141 4.96 -12.15 -10.17
CA ILE A 141 4.56 -10.93 -10.87
C ILE A 141 5.73 -9.94 -10.93
N TYR A 142 6.16 -9.61 -12.16
CA TYR A 142 7.07 -8.49 -12.42
C TYR A 142 6.30 -7.21 -12.77
N PHE A 143 6.77 -6.07 -12.25
CA PHE A 143 6.21 -4.76 -12.54
C PHE A 143 7.05 -4.03 -13.59
N LYS A 144 6.55 -4.00 -14.83
CA LYS A 144 7.17 -3.20 -15.91
C LYS A 144 7.29 -1.72 -15.53
N ASN A 145 6.29 -1.21 -14.82
CA ASN A 145 6.32 0.11 -14.19
C ASN A 145 6.44 -0.09 -12.67
N PRO A 146 7.65 -0.02 -12.09
CA PRO A 146 7.87 -0.33 -10.69
C PRO A 146 7.37 0.80 -9.77
N ILE A 147 7.08 0.48 -8.51
CA ILE A 147 6.58 1.46 -7.54
C ILE A 147 7.77 2.19 -6.92
N VAL A 148 7.87 3.50 -7.14
CA VAL A 148 8.94 4.32 -6.54
C VAL A 148 8.66 4.56 -5.06
N ILE A 149 9.61 4.20 -4.20
CA ILE A 149 9.48 4.32 -2.75
C ILE A 149 10.65 5.08 -2.12
N ASP A 150 10.36 5.78 -1.03
CA ASP A 150 11.30 6.36 -0.09
C ASP A 150 10.63 6.35 1.30
N ASN A 151 11.35 6.75 2.35
CA ASN A 151 10.81 6.69 3.71
C ASN A 151 9.59 7.60 3.93
N GLU A 152 9.41 8.64 3.13
CA GLU A 152 8.24 9.51 3.18
C GLU A 152 7.07 8.84 2.46
N LYS A 153 7.26 8.43 1.21
CA LYS A 153 6.22 7.78 0.38
C LYS A 153 5.67 6.50 1.00
N VAL A 154 6.49 5.69 1.66
CA VAL A 154 5.99 4.46 2.31
C VAL A 154 5.09 4.76 3.51
N GLN A 155 5.28 5.89 4.18
CA GLN A 155 4.40 6.34 5.27
C GLN A 155 3.16 7.03 4.69
N ASP A 156 3.34 7.95 3.74
CA ASP A 156 2.28 8.70 3.07
C ASP A 156 1.25 7.79 2.36
N ASN A 157 1.69 6.65 1.82
CA ASN A 157 0.83 5.70 1.13
C ASN A 157 0.54 4.43 1.95
N GLY A 158 0.95 4.39 3.23
CA GLY A 158 0.71 3.24 4.10
C GLY A 158 1.27 1.92 3.55
N LEU A 159 2.44 1.95 2.89
CA LEU A 159 3.10 0.77 2.30
C LEU A 159 3.91 -0.02 3.33
N LEU A 160 4.20 0.59 4.48
CA LEU A 160 4.81 -0.04 5.64
C LEU A 160 3.95 0.21 6.88
N PRO A 161 4.10 -0.61 7.93
CA PRO A 161 3.52 -0.29 9.23
C PRO A 161 3.99 1.10 9.71
N SER A 162 3.13 1.78 10.47
CA SER A 162 3.44 3.10 11.01
C SER A 162 4.79 3.11 11.73
N GLU A 163 5.55 4.18 11.53
CA GLU A 163 6.89 4.40 12.13
C GLU A 163 8.00 3.47 11.61
N LYS A 164 7.69 2.49 10.74
CA LYS A 164 8.72 1.65 10.11
C LYS A 164 9.34 2.33 8.90
N LYS A 165 10.67 2.38 8.88
CA LYS A 165 11.46 2.77 7.70
C LYS A 165 11.71 1.56 6.81
N ILE A 166 12.01 1.83 5.54
CA ILE A 166 12.43 0.78 4.61
C ILE A 166 13.73 0.17 5.14
N SER A 167 13.72 -1.14 5.37
CA SER A 167 14.88 -1.81 5.91
C SER A 167 16.10 -1.66 5.00
N GLN A 168 17.26 -1.40 5.62
CA GLN A 168 18.58 -1.42 4.98
C GLN A 168 19.25 -2.79 5.14
N GLN A 169 18.85 -3.57 6.16
CA GLN A 169 19.37 -4.90 6.46
C GLN A 169 18.19 -5.80 6.90
N GLY A 170 17.95 -6.89 6.19
CA GLY A 170 16.78 -7.75 6.39
C GLY A 170 15.52 -7.22 5.68
N PHE A 171 14.36 -7.58 6.21
CA PHE A 171 13.06 -7.32 5.57
C PHE A 171 12.05 -6.70 6.54
N ASN A 172 11.00 -6.09 6.00
CA ASN A 172 9.87 -5.57 6.79
C ASN A 172 8.69 -6.54 6.68
N TYR A 173 8.10 -6.93 7.81
CA TYR A 173 6.76 -7.53 7.81
C TYR A 173 5.72 -6.46 7.49
N LEU A 174 4.74 -6.87 6.70
CA LEU A 174 3.63 -6.06 6.24
C LEU A 174 2.35 -6.66 6.83
N ASN A 175 1.42 -5.80 7.23
CA ASN A 175 0.07 -6.26 7.53
C ASN A 175 -0.77 -6.32 6.24
N SER A 176 -2.00 -6.81 6.35
CA SER A 176 -2.93 -6.89 5.22
C SER A 176 -3.10 -5.56 4.48
N ASP A 177 -3.29 -4.46 5.21
CA ASP A 177 -3.51 -3.14 4.62
C ASP A 177 -2.30 -2.65 3.81
N ASN A 178 -1.08 -2.88 4.31
CA ASN A 178 0.14 -2.54 3.60
C ASN A 178 0.27 -3.31 2.29
N VAL A 179 -0.03 -4.61 2.31
CA VAL A 179 -0.04 -5.46 1.13
C VAL A 179 -1.04 -4.95 0.10
N TYR A 180 -2.26 -4.62 0.52
CA TYR A 180 -3.28 -4.07 -0.37
C TYR A 180 -2.86 -2.75 -0.99
N ASN A 181 -2.33 -1.82 -0.20
CA ASN A 181 -1.87 -0.52 -0.72
C ASN A 181 -0.80 -0.69 -1.80
N ILE A 182 0.15 -1.62 -1.60
CA ILE A 182 1.18 -1.90 -2.62
C ILE A 182 0.55 -2.48 -3.89
N ILE A 183 -0.37 -3.45 -3.77
CA ILE A 183 -1.06 -4.06 -4.93
C ILE A 183 -1.89 -3.02 -5.69
N SER A 184 -2.62 -2.15 -4.99
CA SER A 184 -3.43 -1.10 -5.62
C SER A 184 -2.57 -0.14 -6.45
N ILE A 185 -1.43 0.30 -5.91
CA ILE A 185 -0.49 1.13 -6.67
C ILE A 185 0.09 0.34 -7.85
N ALA A 186 0.45 -0.94 -7.66
CA ALA A 186 0.95 -1.78 -8.74
C ALA A 186 -0.05 -1.91 -9.89
N LEU A 187 -1.34 -2.12 -9.60
CA LEU A 187 -2.41 -2.20 -10.58
C LEU A 187 -2.57 -0.88 -11.36
N GLY A 188 -2.54 0.25 -10.65
CA GLY A 188 -2.62 1.58 -11.26
C GLY A 188 -1.44 1.86 -12.21
N LEU A 189 -0.22 1.45 -11.83
CA LEU A 189 0.97 1.63 -12.66
C LEU A 189 1.08 0.58 -13.78
N ASN A 190 0.48 -0.60 -13.62
CA ASN A 190 0.58 -1.73 -14.55
C ASN A 190 -0.80 -2.22 -15.05
N PRO A 191 -1.68 -1.35 -15.59
CA PRO A 191 -3.08 -1.69 -15.88
C PRO A 191 -3.24 -2.75 -16.99
N LYS A 192 -2.19 -2.99 -17.80
CA LYS A 192 -2.18 -4.00 -18.86
C LYS A 192 -1.60 -5.35 -18.40
N ASN A 193 -1.11 -5.46 -17.16
CA ASN A 193 -0.56 -6.71 -16.64
C ASN A 193 -1.70 -7.68 -16.29
N LYS A 194 -2.02 -8.58 -17.23
CA LYS A 194 -3.07 -9.58 -17.08
C LYS A 194 -2.79 -10.57 -15.94
N LYS A 195 -1.52 -10.86 -15.68
CA LYS A 195 -1.10 -11.81 -14.65
C LYS A 195 -1.30 -11.24 -13.26
N LEU A 196 -0.95 -9.96 -13.07
CA LEU A 196 -1.25 -9.22 -11.84
C LEU A 196 -2.76 -9.19 -11.57
N LYS A 197 -3.58 -8.88 -12.59
CA LYS A 197 -5.04 -8.90 -12.47
C LYS A 197 -5.57 -10.27 -12.03
N LYS A 198 -5.20 -11.32 -12.77
CA LYS A 198 -5.59 -12.71 -12.43
C LYS A 198 -5.11 -13.13 -11.04
N PHE A 199 -3.90 -12.74 -10.66
CA PHE A 199 -3.39 -13.01 -9.32
C PHE A 199 -4.29 -12.36 -8.29
N VAL A 200 -4.62 -11.07 -8.43
CA VAL A 200 -5.53 -10.37 -7.51
C VAL A 200 -6.90 -11.05 -7.48
N ASP A 201 -7.50 -11.32 -8.65
CA ASP A 201 -8.78 -12.02 -8.75
C ASP A 201 -8.75 -13.39 -8.04
N SER A 202 -7.63 -14.13 -8.11
CA SER A 202 -7.50 -15.46 -7.49
C SER A 202 -7.01 -15.43 -6.03
N PHE A 203 -6.29 -14.39 -5.65
CA PHE A 203 -5.86 -14.11 -4.28
C PHE A 203 -7.07 -13.82 -3.41
N GLU A 204 -8.07 -13.13 -3.98
CA GLU A 204 -9.40 -12.92 -3.42
C GLU A 204 -10.20 -14.21 -3.17
N HIS A 205 -9.89 -15.33 -3.85
CA HIS A 205 -10.61 -16.61 -3.71
C HIS A 205 -9.90 -17.63 -2.78
N ASN A 206 -8.62 -17.42 -2.45
CA ASN A 206 -7.83 -18.33 -1.60
C ASN A 206 -7.71 -17.85 -0.14
N VAL A 207 -8.23 -16.66 0.18
CA VAL A 207 -8.36 -16.14 1.55
C VAL A 207 -9.74 -16.54 2.13
N GLY A 208 -10.29 -17.64 1.62
CA GLY A 208 -11.60 -18.17 1.98
C GLY A 208 -11.60 -19.02 3.23
N LEU A 209 -11.40 -18.37 4.38
CA LEU A 209 -12.04 -18.73 5.64
C LEU A 209 -12.17 -17.45 6.48
N ILE A 210 -13.42 -16.99 6.66
CA ILE A 210 -13.91 -15.87 7.50
C ILE A 210 -14.39 -14.67 6.68
N LYS A 211 -15.63 -14.24 6.99
CA LYS A 211 -16.42 -13.02 6.70
C LYS A 211 -15.73 -11.78 6.08
N GLU A 212 -14.43 -11.64 6.23
CA GLU A 212 -13.58 -10.58 5.69
C GLU A 212 -13.40 -10.59 4.16
N GLU A 213 -13.66 -11.73 3.49
CA GLU A 213 -13.45 -11.96 2.05
C GLU A 213 -14.50 -11.26 1.16
N ILE A 214 -15.78 -11.31 1.56
CA ILE A 214 -16.86 -10.52 0.93
C ILE A 214 -16.54 -9.02 1.11
N ASP A 215 -16.07 -8.66 2.31
CA ASP A 215 -15.62 -7.32 2.63
C ASP A 215 -14.27 -6.93 1.99
N LEU A 216 -13.69 -7.76 1.13
CA LEU A 216 -12.42 -7.48 0.46
C LEU A 216 -12.59 -7.38 -1.06
N VAL A 217 -13.41 -8.25 -1.66
CA VAL A 217 -13.78 -8.19 -3.09
C VAL A 217 -14.48 -6.87 -3.39
N ASP A 218 -15.46 -6.49 -2.56
CA ASP A 218 -16.15 -5.22 -2.70
C ASP A 218 -15.22 -4.02 -2.48
N PHE A 219 -14.17 -4.15 -1.66
CA PHE A 219 -13.19 -3.09 -1.41
C PHE A 219 -12.23 -2.92 -2.59
N LEU A 220 -11.71 -4.01 -3.15
CA LEU A 220 -10.74 -4.00 -4.25
C LEU A 220 -11.37 -3.60 -5.59
N ASP A 221 -12.61 -4.02 -5.90
CA ASP A 221 -13.34 -3.52 -7.07
C ASP A 221 -13.64 -2.01 -6.97
N ILE A 222 -13.80 -1.50 -5.75
CA ILE A 222 -14.00 -0.09 -5.50
C ILE A 222 -12.69 0.70 -5.65
N ILE A 223 -11.57 0.18 -5.14
CA ILE A 223 -10.26 0.85 -5.18
C ILE A 223 -9.56 0.74 -6.55
N GLY A 224 -9.65 -0.41 -7.21
CA GLY A 224 -9.04 -0.62 -8.54
C GLY A 224 -9.59 0.34 -9.61
N ASP A 225 -10.76 0.93 -9.34
CA ASP A 225 -11.44 1.92 -10.18
C ASP A 225 -11.20 3.37 -9.73
N THR A 226 -10.58 3.62 -8.56
CA THR A 226 -10.50 4.95 -7.95
C THR A 226 -9.07 5.47 -7.81
N THR A 227 -8.67 6.28 -8.79
CA THR A 227 -7.74 7.39 -8.49
C THR A 227 -8.40 8.53 -7.71
N ALA A 228 -9.74 8.49 -7.48
CA ALA A 228 -10.55 9.45 -6.70
C ALA A 228 -10.08 10.92 -6.79
N ASN A 229 -9.65 11.32 -7.98
CA ASN A 229 -8.96 12.59 -8.20
C ASN A 229 -9.89 13.66 -8.76
N THR A 230 -11.07 13.26 -9.24
CA THR A 230 -12.08 14.12 -9.86
C THR A 230 -13.45 13.93 -9.18
N LYS A 231 -14.33 14.92 -9.33
CA LYS A 231 -15.72 14.87 -8.84
C LYS A 231 -16.48 13.65 -9.39
N LYS A 232 -16.21 13.26 -10.64
CA LYS A 232 -16.83 12.11 -11.31
C LYS A 232 -16.38 10.76 -10.73
N ASP A 233 -15.11 10.67 -10.32
CA ASP A 233 -14.59 9.46 -9.65
C ASP A 233 -15.21 9.28 -8.26
N ILE A 234 -15.40 10.39 -7.55
CA ILE A 234 -16.08 10.41 -6.24
C ILE A 234 -17.55 10.01 -6.40
N GLU A 235 -18.26 10.51 -7.41
CA GLU A 235 -19.65 10.11 -7.67
C GLU A 235 -19.79 8.62 -8.04
N LYS A 236 -18.81 8.08 -8.78
CA LYS A 236 -18.74 6.64 -9.11
C LYS A 236 -18.50 5.79 -7.85
N LEU A 237 -17.58 6.24 -6.99
CA LEU A 237 -17.30 5.64 -5.68
C LEU A 237 -18.55 5.60 -4.80
N GLU A 238 -19.24 6.74 -4.65
CA GLU A 238 -20.48 6.85 -3.86
C GLU A 238 -21.62 5.95 -4.38
N LYS A 239 -21.73 5.79 -5.70
CA LYS A 239 -22.74 4.91 -6.29
C LYS A 239 -22.44 3.44 -5.99
N LYS A 240 -21.18 3.01 -6.08
CA LYS A 240 -20.78 1.64 -5.71
C LYS A 240 -21.00 1.38 -4.23
N MET A 241 -20.73 2.37 -3.38
CA MET A 241 -20.80 2.21 -1.92
C MET A 241 -22.21 2.13 -1.33
N ARG A 242 -23.24 2.67 -2.01
CA ARG A 242 -24.61 2.72 -1.44
C ARG A 242 -25.11 1.34 -0.98
N ASN A 243 -24.85 0.31 -1.76
CA ASN A 243 -25.35 -1.06 -1.52
C ASN A 243 -24.36 -1.95 -0.75
N GLN A 244 -23.24 -1.40 -0.28
CA GLN A 244 -22.18 -2.19 0.34
C GLN A 244 -22.40 -2.46 1.83
N PRO A 245 -21.90 -3.58 2.39
CA PRO A 245 -21.96 -3.89 3.81
C PRO A 245 -21.31 -2.78 4.69
N PRO A 246 -21.76 -2.61 5.95
CA PRO A 246 -21.19 -1.64 6.88
C PRO A 246 -19.67 -1.79 7.08
N GLN A 247 -19.16 -3.03 7.09
CA GLN A 247 -17.72 -3.30 7.24
C GLN A 247 -16.89 -2.76 6.06
N ILE A 248 -17.34 -2.99 4.82
CA ILE A 248 -16.75 -2.39 3.61
C ILE A 248 -16.70 -0.88 3.70
N LYS A 249 -17.81 -0.26 4.09
CA LYS A 249 -17.92 1.19 4.23
C LYS A 249 -16.89 1.73 5.24
N GLN A 250 -16.69 1.03 6.34
CA GLN A 250 -15.71 1.38 7.36
C GLN A 250 -14.26 1.20 6.88
N ARG A 251 -13.96 0.14 6.11
CA ARG A 251 -12.63 -0.07 5.49
C ARG A 251 -12.29 1.02 4.49
N ILE A 252 -13.24 1.39 3.63
CA ILE A 252 -13.05 2.48 2.65
C ILE A 252 -12.90 3.82 3.37
N SER A 253 -13.73 4.10 4.37
CA SER A 253 -13.61 5.28 5.23
C SER A 253 -12.23 5.38 5.87
N SER A 254 -11.74 4.28 6.46
CA SER A 254 -10.40 4.17 7.04
C SER A 254 -9.29 4.38 6.01
N PHE A 255 -9.43 3.82 4.81
CA PHE A 255 -8.49 4.00 3.70
C PHE A 255 -8.45 5.47 3.24
N ILE A 256 -9.60 6.14 3.17
CA ILE A 256 -9.70 7.56 2.84
C ILE A 256 -9.06 8.43 3.93
N GLU A 257 -9.34 8.16 5.20
CA GLU A 257 -8.84 8.90 6.38
C GLU A 257 -7.33 8.78 6.58
N ARG A 258 -6.72 7.67 6.14
CA ARG A 258 -5.31 7.35 6.42
C ARG A 258 -4.44 7.23 5.17
N GLY A 259 -5.03 7.28 3.98
CA GLY A 259 -4.36 7.08 2.70
C GLY A 259 -4.12 8.38 1.91
N ALA A 260 -3.87 8.21 0.62
CA ALA A 260 -3.49 9.29 -0.30
C ALA A 260 -4.53 10.44 -0.36
N ILE A 261 -5.83 10.12 -0.19
CA ILE A 261 -6.91 11.11 -0.21
C ILE A 261 -6.83 12.04 1.01
N SER A 262 -6.66 11.50 2.22
CA SER A 262 -6.41 12.31 3.42
C SER A 262 -5.20 13.21 3.24
N ASN A 263 -4.09 12.69 2.73
CA ASN A 263 -2.88 13.49 2.52
C ASN A 263 -3.09 14.61 1.50
N LYS A 264 -3.86 14.36 0.44
CA LYS A 264 -4.25 15.40 -0.53
C LYS A 264 -5.12 16.48 0.14
N VAL A 265 -6.09 16.08 0.95
CA VAL A 265 -6.98 16.96 1.73
C VAL A 265 -6.20 17.84 2.71
N LYS A 266 -5.22 17.27 3.43
CA LYS A 266 -4.33 18.00 4.34
C LYS A 266 -3.49 19.05 3.61
N ARG A 267 -3.04 18.75 2.39
CA ARG A 267 -2.31 19.72 1.55
C ARG A 267 -3.22 20.84 1.03
N LEU A 268 -4.42 20.51 0.56
CA LEU A 268 -5.40 21.50 0.06
C LEU A 268 -5.80 22.53 1.11
N THR A 269 -5.83 22.13 2.38
CA THR A 269 -6.14 22.99 3.53
C THR A 269 -4.91 23.64 4.14
N ASN A 270 -3.73 23.46 3.53
CA ASN A 270 -2.45 23.92 4.04
C ASN A 270 -2.20 23.49 5.51
N HIS A 271 -2.63 22.28 5.87
CA HIS A 271 -2.54 21.68 7.20
C HIS A 271 -3.19 22.51 8.32
N LYS A 272 -4.25 23.25 7.99
CA LYS A 272 -5.05 24.03 8.94
C LYS A 272 -6.19 23.22 9.54
N CYS A 273 -6.52 23.51 10.78
CA CYS A 273 -7.80 23.15 11.38
C CYS A 273 -8.88 24.12 10.89
N LEU A 274 -9.85 23.60 10.13
CA LEU A 274 -10.93 24.40 9.55
C LEU A 274 -11.93 24.89 10.60
N VAL A 275 -12.04 24.19 11.74
CA VAL A 275 -12.88 24.61 12.87
C VAL A 275 -12.22 25.79 13.60
N CYS A 276 -10.93 25.68 13.96
CA CYS A 276 -10.18 26.81 14.54
C CYS A 276 -10.22 28.03 13.61
N GLU A 277 -10.02 27.84 12.30
CA GLU A 277 -10.08 28.93 11.32
C GLU A 277 -11.46 29.60 11.30
N ALA A 278 -12.54 28.81 11.31
CA ALA A 278 -13.92 29.32 11.36
C ALA A 278 -14.25 30.02 12.69
N MET A 279 -13.59 29.65 13.79
CA MET A 279 -13.72 30.31 15.09
C MET A 279 -12.83 31.57 15.23
N GLY A 280 -11.99 31.88 14.24
CA GLY A 280 -11.03 32.99 14.30
C GLY A 280 -9.83 32.72 15.23
N GLU A 281 -9.57 31.45 15.55
CA GLU A 281 -8.44 31.02 16.37
C GLU A 281 -7.23 30.65 15.52
N ASN A 282 -6.09 30.36 16.16
CA ASN A 282 -4.92 29.84 15.48
C ASN A 282 -5.24 28.45 14.86
N PRO A 283 -5.22 28.30 13.52
CA PRO A 283 -5.60 27.05 12.87
C PRO A 283 -4.47 26.01 12.85
N TYR A 284 -3.27 26.36 13.31
CA TYR A 284 -2.12 25.47 13.29
C TYR A 284 -1.91 24.81 14.66
N SER A 285 -1.74 23.49 14.64
CA SER A 285 -1.33 22.72 15.82
C SER A 285 0.20 22.77 16.00
N PHE A 286 0.78 21.79 16.68
CA PHE A 286 2.22 21.66 16.81
C PHE A 286 2.88 21.23 15.48
N GLU A 287 4.09 21.70 15.27
CA GLU A 287 4.93 21.33 14.13
C GLU A 287 5.54 19.94 14.37
N LYS A 288 5.40 19.04 13.40
CA LYS A 288 6.07 17.73 13.44
C LYS A 288 7.57 17.90 13.13
N THR A 289 8.34 16.84 13.37
CA THR A 289 9.78 16.80 13.06
C THR A 289 10.13 17.07 11.59
N ASN A 290 9.16 16.99 10.68
CA ASN A 290 9.35 17.26 9.25
C ASN A 290 8.93 18.69 8.84
N GLY A 291 8.66 19.57 9.80
CA GLY A 291 8.29 20.95 9.55
C GLY A 291 6.81 21.18 9.18
N ILE A 292 5.99 20.13 9.20
CA ILE A 292 4.56 20.21 8.84
C ILE A 292 3.72 20.17 10.11
N ASN A 293 2.74 21.06 10.20
CA ASN A 293 1.79 21.07 11.32
C ASN A 293 0.96 19.79 11.37
N TYR A 294 0.81 19.24 12.57
CA TYR A 294 -0.03 18.07 12.80
C TYR A 294 -1.51 18.41 12.58
N ILE A 295 -2.19 17.55 11.82
CA ILE A 295 -3.62 17.71 11.51
C ILE A 295 -4.22 16.33 11.17
N GLU A 296 -5.49 16.15 11.47
CA GLU A 296 -6.26 14.93 11.21
C GLU A 296 -7.35 15.21 10.18
N THR A 297 -7.69 14.21 9.36
CA THR A 297 -8.82 14.27 8.44
C THR A 297 -10.02 13.62 9.11
N HIS A 298 -11.18 14.25 9.03
CA HIS A 298 -12.41 13.79 9.67
C HIS A 298 -13.59 13.85 8.70
N HIS A 299 -14.45 12.83 8.71
CA HIS A 299 -15.72 12.84 7.99
C HIS A 299 -16.76 13.62 8.80
N VAL A 300 -17.39 14.64 8.21
CA VAL A 300 -18.38 15.49 8.91
C VAL A 300 -19.68 14.75 9.15
N ASP A 301 -20.29 14.20 8.11
CA ASP A 301 -21.39 13.24 8.25
C ASP A 301 -20.82 11.83 8.43
N LEU A 302 -21.34 11.08 9.40
CA LEU A 302 -20.90 9.71 9.64
C LEU A 302 -21.20 8.85 8.43
N VAL A 303 -20.22 8.06 8.01
CA VAL A 303 -20.32 7.10 6.90
C VAL A 303 -21.47 6.09 7.10
N SER A 304 -21.87 5.85 8.34
CA SER A 304 -23.01 5.00 8.70
C SER A 304 -24.38 5.57 8.31
N THR A 305 -24.50 6.87 8.01
CA THR A 305 -25.78 7.53 7.69
C THR A 305 -26.29 7.24 6.28
N LEU A 306 -25.45 6.66 5.41
CA LEU A 306 -25.78 6.27 4.03
C LEU A 306 -26.28 7.42 3.12
N LYS A 307 -26.11 8.68 3.54
CA LYS A 307 -26.45 9.83 2.71
C LYS A 307 -25.53 9.89 1.48
N LYS A 308 -26.03 10.45 0.38
CA LYS A 308 -25.22 10.73 -0.82
C LYS A 308 -24.15 11.77 -0.44
N GLY A 309 -22.89 11.59 -0.84
CA GLY A 309 -21.80 12.53 -0.49
C GLY A 309 -20.85 12.10 0.63
N VAL A 310 -21.23 11.14 1.50
CA VAL A 310 -20.56 10.94 2.81
C VAL A 310 -19.13 10.40 2.78
N LEU A 311 -18.64 9.97 1.61
CA LEU A 311 -17.28 9.45 1.43
C LEU A 311 -16.48 10.29 0.44
N GLY A 312 -17.12 11.31 -0.14
CA GLY A 312 -16.46 12.26 -1.00
C GLY A 312 -15.58 13.22 -0.21
N ILE A 313 -14.59 13.81 -0.90
CA ILE A 313 -13.75 14.88 -0.34
C ILE A 313 -14.61 16.05 0.19
N GLY A 314 -15.79 16.28 -0.41
CA GLY A 314 -16.75 17.27 0.06
C GLY A 314 -17.37 16.97 1.43
N ASN A 315 -17.23 15.75 1.97
CA ASN A 315 -17.60 15.37 3.34
C ASN A 315 -16.40 15.35 4.31
N LEU A 316 -15.20 15.70 3.84
CA LEU A 316 -13.99 15.72 4.66
C LEU A 316 -13.68 17.13 5.13
N ILE A 317 -13.24 17.22 6.38
CA ILE A 317 -12.60 18.42 6.93
C ILE A 317 -11.25 18.04 7.55
N THR A 318 -10.39 19.03 7.73
CA THR A 318 -9.17 18.89 8.52
C THR A 318 -9.32 19.56 9.87
N VAL A 319 -8.95 18.84 10.93
CA VAL A 319 -9.16 19.26 12.32
C VAL A 319 -7.93 18.96 13.17
N CYS A 320 -7.67 19.80 14.17
CA CYS A 320 -6.64 19.52 15.17
C CYS A 320 -7.10 18.39 16.10
N ALA A 321 -6.18 17.78 16.85
CA ALA A 321 -6.51 16.67 17.75
C ALA A 321 -7.65 17.01 18.73
N ASN A 322 -7.68 18.24 19.24
CA ASN A 322 -8.73 18.69 20.16
C ASN A 322 -10.10 18.72 19.47
N HIS A 323 -10.22 19.42 18.34
CA HIS A 323 -11.47 19.49 17.60
C HIS A 323 -11.88 18.14 17.02
N HIS A 324 -10.93 17.27 16.66
CA HIS A 324 -11.25 15.91 16.24
C HIS A 324 -11.94 15.13 17.36
N ARG A 325 -11.39 15.18 18.58
CA ARG A 325 -12.02 14.55 19.76
C ARG A 325 -13.32 15.24 20.14
N GLN A 326 -13.41 16.56 20.01
CA GLN A 326 -14.62 17.31 20.30
C GLN A 326 -15.76 16.95 19.34
N LEU A 327 -15.48 16.77 18.05
CA LEU A 327 -16.47 16.33 17.07
C LEU A 327 -16.99 14.91 17.33
N HIS A 328 -16.17 14.04 17.95
CA HIS A 328 -16.59 12.68 18.32
C HIS A 328 -17.31 12.59 19.67
N TYR A 329 -16.90 13.38 20.66
CA TYR A 329 -17.29 13.18 22.07
C TYR A 329 -17.75 14.43 22.81
N GLY A 330 -17.54 15.61 22.22
CA GLY A 330 -17.85 16.89 22.84
C GLY A 330 -19.26 17.38 22.52
N ASN A 331 -19.57 18.59 23.00
CA ASN A 331 -20.83 19.28 22.68
C ASN A 331 -20.75 19.90 21.28
N SER A 332 -20.78 19.05 20.25
CA SER A 332 -20.74 19.44 18.86
C SER A 332 -21.86 18.77 18.06
N GLU A 333 -22.53 19.55 17.22
CA GLU A 333 -23.63 19.08 16.39
C GLU A 333 -23.53 19.72 15.01
N LEU A 334 -23.71 18.93 13.95
CA LEU A 334 -23.93 19.47 12.60
C LEU A 334 -25.39 19.94 12.50
N ILE A 335 -25.60 21.24 12.40
CA ILE A 335 -26.93 21.87 12.36
C ILE A 335 -27.48 21.86 10.93
N ASN A 336 -26.62 22.15 9.95
CA ASN A 336 -27.01 22.28 8.56
C ASN A 336 -25.85 21.98 7.61
N GLU A 337 -26.18 21.63 6.38
CA GLU A 337 -25.22 21.34 5.31
C GLU A 337 -25.78 21.86 3.97
N ASN A 338 -24.94 22.54 3.20
CA ASN A 338 -25.26 22.92 1.82
C ASN A 338 -24.13 22.52 0.86
N GLU A 339 -24.21 22.90 -0.42
CA GLU A 339 -23.20 22.52 -1.43
C GLU A 339 -21.79 23.05 -1.15
N THR A 340 -21.67 24.14 -0.39
CA THR A 340 -20.41 24.87 -0.18
C THR A 340 -19.91 24.88 1.26
N GLU A 341 -20.77 24.62 2.24
CA GLU A 341 -20.47 24.82 3.66
C GLU A 341 -21.15 23.80 4.57
N PHE A 342 -20.52 23.53 5.72
CA PHE A 342 -21.08 22.88 6.90
C PHE A 342 -21.36 23.92 7.97
N GLU A 343 -22.48 23.78 8.68
CA GLU A 343 -22.83 24.63 9.81
C GLU A 343 -22.86 23.79 11.08
N PHE A 344 -21.94 24.08 12.01
CA PHE A 344 -21.83 23.38 13.28
C PHE A 344 -22.29 24.24 14.45
N ARG A 345 -22.86 23.60 15.47
CA ARG A 345 -22.95 24.10 16.84
C ARG A 345 -21.82 23.45 17.63
N ILE A 346 -20.86 24.21 18.12
CA ILE A 346 -19.79 23.69 18.99
C ILE A 346 -19.75 24.56 20.24
N ASP A 347 -19.94 23.95 21.42
CA ASP A 347 -20.00 24.64 22.72
C ASP A 347 -20.94 25.86 22.70
N ASN A 348 -22.13 25.68 22.13
CA ASN A 348 -23.18 26.71 21.94
C ASN A 348 -22.84 27.85 20.96
N LYS A 349 -21.68 27.80 20.28
CA LYS A 349 -21.36 28.72 19.18
C LYS A 349 -21.76 28.12 17.85
N GLN A 350 -22.40 28.90 16.99
CA GLN A 350 -22.64 28.52 15.60
C GLN A 350 -21.47 28.97 14.73
N LEU A 351 -20.93 28.07 13.92
CA LEU A 351 -19.86 28.36 12.98
C LEU A 351 -20.09 27.69 11.64
N LYS A 352 -19.55 28.30 10.58
CA LYS A 352 -19.61 27.79 9.21
C LYS A 352 -18.23 27.41 8.72
N VAL A 353 -18.09 26.18 8.25
CA VAL A 353 -16.86 25.62 7.70
C VAL A 353 -17.05 25.38 6.21
N ARG A 354 -16.18 25.95 5.37
CA ARG A 354 -16.24 25.73 3.93
C ARG A 354 -15.86 24.29 3.58
N LYS A 355 -16.63 23.69 2.67
CA LYS A 355 -16.33 22.37 2.11
C LYS A 355 -15.06 22.43 1.26
N ILE A 356 -14.30 21.36 1.31
CA ILE A 356 -13.09 21.22 0.50
C ILE A 356 -13.52 20.92 -0.93
N THR A 357 -13.16 21.79 -1.86
CA THR A 357 -13.37 21.59 -3.29
C THR A 357 -12.09 21.11 -3.97
N LEU A 358 -12.23 20.17 -4.90
CA LEU A 358 -11.15 19.83 -5.80
C LEU A 358 -11.05 20.90 -6.90
N PRO A 359 -9.84 21.32 -7.30
CA PRO A 359 -9.69 22.14 -8.49
C PRO A 359 -10.23 21.39 -9.71
N ASN A 360 -10.97 22.10 -10.57
CA ASN A 360 -11.46 21.57 -11.84
C ASN A 360 -10.24 21.29 -12.75
N ASN A 361 -9.90 20.02 -12.94
CA ASN A 361 -9.07 19.57 -14.05
C ASN A 361 -9.91 18.73 -14.99
#